data_AF-A0AA97AHV7-F1
#
_entry.id   AF-A0AA97AHV7-F1
#
_cell.length_a   1.000
_cell.length_b   1.000
_cell.length_c   1.000
_cell.angle_alpha   90.00
_cell.angle_beta   90.00
_cell.angle_gamma   90.00
#
_symmetry.space_group_name_H-M   'P 1'
#
loop_
_entity.id
_entity.type
_entity.pdbx_description
1 polymer ?
#
loop_
_entity_poly.entity_id
_entity_poly.type
_entity_poly.pdbx_seq_one_letter_code
_entity_poly.pdbx_strand_id
1 'polypeptide(L)'
;MTGSRSPQWQVSKGLAPERATVLDAGRQAAAARRRADSEACRQRVLGVIASMRKTRMGLSDAEITRRAAVNPQYLQRHRDLKVEAEAVRAHLADDRPRAAAAAAARQDAGLAVENRMLLEQNTALRRDLEAARTELRAVRVRDLAAGLLGDLASTPNRDAEVEALRGERDQALASVRRADTELLALRNVVQRLMVENTRLLGSGHQPSDDS
;
A
#
# COMPACT_ATOMS: atom_id res chain seq x y z
N MET A 1 35.97 -24.80 -57.51
CA MET A 1 37.16 -24.07 -57.02
C MET A 1 37.14 -22.75 -57.79
N THR A 2 36.97 -21.54 -57.27
CA THR A 2 37.22 -20.84 -55.99
C THR A 2 36.24 -19.65 -56.01
N GLY A 3 35.36 -19.40 -55.04
CA GLY A 3 35.67 -18.82 -53.73
C GLY A 3 36.03 -17.33 -53.83
N SER A 4 35.10 -16.42 -53.52
CA SER A 4 35.32 -15.08 -52.90
C SER A 4 34.00 -14.26 -52.88
N ARG A 5 33.30 -14.27 -51.74
CA ARG A 5 33.24 -13.21 -50.70
C ARG A 5 32.46 -11.95 -51.11
N SER A 6 31.23 -11.88 -50.61
CA SER A 6 30.40 -10.68 -50.48
C SER A 6 31.09 -9.56 -49.68
N PRO A 7 30.73 -8.30 -49.94
CA PRO A 7 30.60 -7.31 -48.88
C PRO A 7 29.13 -7.13 -48.54
N GLN A 8 28.83 -7.58 -47.33
CA GLN A 8 27.61 -7.41 -46.58
C GLN A 8 27.31 -5.91 -46.44
N TRP A 9 26.21 -5.42 -47.00
CA TRP A 9 25.64 -4.11 -46.65
C TRP A 9 25.08 -4.18 -45.22
N GLN A 10 25.96 -4.15 -44.23
CA GLN A 10 25.59 -3.75 -42.88
C GLN A 10 25.42 -2.24 -42.90
N VAL A 11 24.21 -1.79 -43.25
CA VAL A 11 23.77 -0.43 -42.90
C VAL A 11 23.82 -0.36 -41.38
N SER A 12 24.79 0.41 -40.92
CA SER A 12 25.24 0.56 -39.55
C SER A 12 24.08 0.77 -38.59
N LYS A 13 23.73 -0.31 -37.87
CA LYS A 13 23.07 -0.26 -36.57
C LYS A 13 24.00 0.51 -35.62
N GLY A 14 23.58 1.70 -35.22
CA GLY A 14 24.28 2.49 -34.20
C GLY A 14 24.50 3.93 -34.62
N LEU A 15 23.45 4.75 -34.60
CA LEU A 15 23.64 6.19 -34.40
C LEU A 15 24.37 6.34 -33.06
N ALA A 16 25.63 6.77 -33.11
CA ALA A 16 26.42 7.02 -31.91
C ALA A 16 25.61 7.90 -30.94
N PRO A 17 25.54 7.54 -29.65
CA PRO A 17 24.66 8.20 -28.66
C PRO A 17 24.91 9.72 -28.58
N GLU A 18 26.14 10.16 -28.86
CA GLU A 18 26.51 11.58 -28.91
C GLU A 18 25.80 12.37 -30.02
N ARG A 19 25.62 11.79 -31.22
CA ARG A 19 24.90 12.49 -32.31
C ARG A 19 23.40 12.54 -32.06
N ALA A 20 22.84 11.49 -31.44
CA ALA A 20 21.43 11.46 -31.05
C ALA A 20 21.12 12.51 -29.97
N THR A 21 21.95 12.61 -28.93
CA THR A 21 21.82 13.62 -27.87
C THR A 21 21.97 15.05 -28.38
N VAL A 22 22.89 15.32 -29.32
CA VAL A 22 23.04 16.65 -29.94
C VAL A 22 21.80 17.05 -30.77
N LEU A 23 21.21 16.10 -31.51
CA LEU A 23 19.98 16.36 -32.27
C LEU A 23 18.76 16.55 -31.35
N ASP A 24 18.66 15.80 -30.25
CA ASP A 24 17.62 16.00 -29.24
C ASP A 24 17.76 17.33 -28.51
N ALA A 25 18.98 17.71 -28.13
CA ALA A 25 19.25 19.03 -27.56
C ALA A 25 18.89 20.16 -28.55
N GLY A 26 19.20 19.99 -29.84
CA GLY A 26 18.79 20.92 -30.90
C GLY A 26 17.28 21.04 -31.05
N ARG A 27 16.54 19.92 -31.01
CA ARG A 27 15.07 19.89 -31.02
C ARG A 27 14.48 20.58 -29.80
N GLN A 28 15.02 20.31 -28.62
CA GLN A 28 14.59 20.94 -27.37
C GLN A 28 14.86 22.45 -27.36
N ALA A 29 16.03 22.89 -27.83
CA ALA A 29 16.37 24.31 -27.95
C ALA A 29 15.45 25.04 -28.96
N ALA A 30 15.14 24.41 -30.10
CA ALA A 30 14.20 24.97 -31.06
C ALA A 30 12.77 25.05 -30.50
N ALA A 31 12.33 24.04 -29.74
CA ALA A 31 11.05 24.05 -29.06
C ALA A 31 10.99 25.14 -27.96
N ALA A 32 12.07 25.32 -27.19
CA ALA A 32 12.18 26.37 -26.18
C ALA A 32 12.10 27.77 -26.80
N ARG A 33 12.82 28.01 -27.92
CA ARG A 33 12.73 29.27 -28.66
C ARG A 33 11.31 29.57 -29.15
N ARG A 34 10.62 28.59 -29.74
CA ARG A 34 9.22 28.77 -30.19
C ARG A 34 8.26 29.08 -29.04
N ARG A 35 8.46 28.48 -27.86
CA ARG A 35 7.67 28.80 -26.66
C ARG A 35 7.95 30.22 -26.19
N ALA A 36 9.23 30.60 -26.10
CA ALA A 36 9.63 31.96 -25.72
C ALA A 36 9.08 33.02 -26.69
N ASP A 37 9.12 32.76 -28.00
CA ASP A 37 8.56 33.66 -29.02
C ASP A 37 7.03 33.79 -28.87
N SER A 38 6.34 32.68 -28.59
CA SER A 38 4.89 32.65 -28.35
C SER A 38 4.51 33.42 -27.08
N GLU A 39 5.28 33.27 -26.00
CA GLU A 39 5.11 33.99 -24.74
C GLU A 39 5.39 35.48 -24.92
N ALA A 40 6.43 35.85 -25.66
CA ALA A 40 6.73 37.24 -25.99
C ALA A 40 5.59 37.89 -26.79
N CYS A 41 4.99 37.17 -27.75
CA CYS A 41 3.81 37.65 -28.47
C CYS A 41 2.62 37.87 -27.51
N ARG A 42 2.37 36.92 -26.60
CA ARG A 42 1.32 37.02 -25.59
C ARG A 42 1.53 38.23 -24.66
N GLN A 43 2.75 38.43 -24.18
CA GLN A 43 3.11 39.54 -23.30
C GLN A 43 2.91 40.90 -23.96
N ARG A 44 3.26 41.05 -25.25
CA ARG A 44 3.00 42.30 -25.99
C ARG A 44 1.52 42.63 -26.07
N VAL A 45 0.67 41.64 -26.36
CA VAL A 45 -0.79 41.82 -26.39
C VAL A 45 -1.32 42.21 -25.01
N LEU A 46 -0.89 41.53 -23.94
CA LEU A 46 -1.26 41.88 -22.56
C LEU A 46 -0.80 43.29 -22.18
N GLY A 47 0.40 43.72 -22.62
CA GLY A 47 0.89 45.08 -22.43
C GLY A 47 -0.02 46.13 -23.07
N VAL A 48 -0.51 45.87 -24.29
CA VAL A 48 -1.48 46.75 -24.95
C VAL A 48 -2.82 46.78 -24.21
N ILE A 49 -3.34 45.63 -23.78
CA ILE A 49 -4.58 45.55 -22.98
C ILE A 49 -4.43 46.29 -21.64
N ALA A 50 -3.28 46.17 -20.98
CA ALA A 50 -2.98 46.91 -19.76
C ALA A 50 -2.92 48.43 -20.03
N SER A 51 -2.36 48.84 -21.18
CA SER A 51 -2.34 50.25 -21.58
C SER A 51 -3.75 50.82 -21.78
N MET A 52 -4.69 50.04 -22.33
CA MET A 52 -6.10 50.45 -22.47
C MET A 52 -6.74 50.78 -21.11
N ARG A 53 -6.40 50.02 -20.06
CA ARG A 53 -6.86 50.30 -18.68
C ARG A 53 -6.28 51.60 -18.15
N LYS A 54 -4.98 51.83 -18.39
CA LYS A 54 -4.25 53.02 -17.91
C LYS A 54 -4.70 54.30 -18.60
N THR A 55 -4.88 54.26 -19.92
CA THR A 55 -5.26 55.43 -20.73
C THR A 55 -6.77 55.61 -20.85
N ARG A 56 -7.56 54.70 -20.27
CA ARG A 56 -9.03 54.67 -20.37
C ARG A 56 -9.57 54.73 -21.80
N MET A 57 -8.83 54.18 -22.76
CA MET A 57 -9.20 54.20 -24.17
C MET A 57 -9.50 52.79 -24.67
N GLY A 58 -10.71 52.59 -25.18
CA GLY A 58 -11.10 51.34 -25.83
C GLY A 58 -10.42 51.23 -27.19
N LEU A 59 -9.73 50.11 -27.43
CA LEU A 59 -9.14 49.79 -28.73
C LEU A 59 -9.92 48.63 -29.36
N SER A 60 -10.03 48.67 -30.69
CA SER A 60 -10.54 47.55 -31.49
C SER A 60 -9.52 46.40 -31.55
N ASP A 61 -9.99 45.18 -31.83
CA ASP A 61 -9.12 44.00 -31.99
C ASP A 61 -8.02 44.23 -33.07
N ALA A 62 -8.35 44.98 -34.12
CA ALA A 62 -7.42 45.36 -35.18
C ALA A 62 -6.31 46.31 -34.69
N GLU A 63 -6.65 47.23 -33.78
CA GLU A 63 -5.67 48.15 -33.20
C GLU A 63 -4.80 47.47 -32.14
N ILE A 64 -5.37 46.55 -31.36
CA ILE A 64 -4.62 45.77 -30.38
C ILE A 64 -3.55 44.94 -31.08
N THR A 65 -3.93 44.21 -32.14
CA THR A 65 -2.98 43.39 -32.92
C THR A 65 -1.92 44.24 -33.62
N ARG A 66 -2.31 45.40 -34.16
CA ARG A 66 -1.38 46.36 -34.78
C ARG A 66 -0.36 46.91 -33.77
N ARG A 67 -0.80 47.37 -32.60
CA ARG A 67 0.08 47.94 -31.56
C ARG A 67 0.97 46.89 -30.91
N ALA A 68 0.49 45.65 -30.79
CA ALA A 68 1.28 44.54 -30.27
C ALA A 68 2.25 43.93 -31.30
N ALA A 69 2.20 44.40 -32.56
CA ALA A 69 2.96 43.86 -33.69
C ALA A 69 2.79 42.34 -33.81
N VAL A 70 1.53 41.87 -33.78
CA VAL A 70 1.17 40.45 -33.95
C VAL A 70 0.23 40.28 -35.15
N ASN A 71 0.09 39.04 -35.61
CA ASN A 71 -0.80 38.69 -36.72
C ASN A 71 -2.26 39.15 -36.41
N PRO A 72 -3.00 39.74 -37.37
CA PRO A 72 -4.40 40.13 -37.18
C PRO A 72 -5.33 39.01 -36.71
N GLN A 73 -5.03 37.74 -37.05
CA GLN A 73 -5.81 36.57 -36.60
C GLN A 73 -5.44 36.09 -35.20
N TYR A 74 -4.44 36.69 -34.55
CA TYR A 74 -3.89 36.19 -33.28
C TYR A 74 -4.95 36.18 -32.16
N LEU A 75 -5.73 37.26 -32.03
CA LEU A 75 -6.82 37.33 -31.04
C LEU A 75 -7.98 36.37 -31.34
N GLN A 76 -8.17 35.98 -32.61
CA GLN A 76 -9.18 34.99 -32.97
C GLN A 76 -8.76 33.58 -32.53
N ARG A 77 -7.46 33.28 -32.60
CA ARG A 77 -6.89 31.99 -32.16
C ARG A 77 -6.75 31.91 -30.63
N HIS A 78 -6.56 33.04 -29.96
CA HIS A 78 -6.39 33.13 -28.51
C HIS A 78 -7.62 33.76 -27.83
N ARG A 79 -8.65 32.94 -27.63
CA ARG A 79 -9.95 33.35 -27.07
C ARG A 79 -9.84 33.94 -25.66
N ASP A 80 -8.86 33.51 -24.87
CA ASP A 80 -8.56 34.04 -23.54
C ASP A 80 -8.21 35.53 -23.59
N LEU A 81 -7.29 35.92 -24.48
CA LEU A 81 -6.87 37.31 -24.65
C LEU A 81 -8.00 38.19 -25.21
N LYS A 82 -8.84 37.61 -26.09
CA LYS A 82 -10.00 38.31 -26.64
C LYS A 82 -11.03 38.63 -25.55
N VAL A 83 -11.35 37.66 -24.69
CA VAL A 83 -12.26 37.86 -23.55
C VAL A 83 -11.70 38.93 -22.60
N GLU A 84 -10.39 38.96 -22.37
CA GLU A 84 -9.78 39.98 -21.52
C GLU A 84 -9.89 41.39 -22.12
N ALA A 85 -9.64 41.55 -23.43
CA ALA A 85 -9.80 42.82 -24.13
C ALA A 85 -11.26 43.30 -24.14
N GLU A 86 -12.22 42.40 -24.33
CA GLU A 86 -13.66 42.69 -24.26
C GLU A 86 -14.08 43.10 -22.84
N ALA A 87 -13.58 42.43 -21.81
CA ALA A 87 -13.86 42.80 -20.42
C ALA A 87 -13.35 44.22 -20.11
N VAL A 88 -12.16 44.59 -20.59
CA VAL A 88 -11.65 45.95 -20.45
C VAL A 88 -12.54 46.96 -21.18
N ARG A 89 -12.97 46.66 -22.42
CA ARG A 89 -13.91 47.53 -23.15
C ARG A 89 -15.23 47.72 -22.39
N ALA A 90 -15.81 46.64 -21.84
CA ALA A 90 -17.04 46.72 -21.05
C ALA A 90 -16.85 47.56 -19.76
N HIS A 91 -15.71 47.42 -19.09
CA HIS A 91 -15.37 48.28 -17.94
C HIS A 91 -15.17 49.75 -18.31
N LEU A 92 -14.64 50.03 -19.51
CA LEU A 92 -14.51 51.41 -20.01
C LEU A 92 -15.86 52.00 -20.45
N ALA A 93 -16.81 51.15 -20.86
CA ALA A 93 -18.17 51.54 -21.22
C ALA A 93 -19.12 51.71 -20.01
N ASP A 94 -18.61 51.55 -18.77
CA ASP A 94 -19.38 51.55 -17.50
C ASP A 94 -20.53 50.52 -17.47
N ASP A 95 -20.39 49.40 -18.20
CA ASP A 95 -21.31 48.25 -18.17
C ASP A 95 -21.11 47.41 -16.88
N ARG A 96 -21.44 48.01 -15.73
CA ARG A 96 -21.36 47.39 -14.39
C ARG A 96 -21.97 45.99 -14.27
N PRO A 97 -23.14 45.66 -14.85
CA PRO A 97 -23.67 44.29 -14.75
C PRO A 97 -22.79 43.27 -15.49
N ARG A 98 -22.18 43.65 -16.61
CA ARG A 98 -21.29 42.78 -17.38
C ARG A 98 -19.95 42.57 -16.67
N ALA A 99 -19.44 43.63 -16.03
CA ALA A 99 -18.28 43.58 -15.15
C ALA A 99 -18.50 42.67 -13.93
N ALA A 100 -19.65 42.77 -13.27
CA ALA A 100 -20.00 41.93 -12.12
C ALA A 100 -20.14 40.45 -12.51
N ALA A 101 -20.81 40.17 -13.64
CA ALA A 101 -20.93 38.80 -14.17
C ALA A 101 -19.57 38.18 -14.51
N ALA A 102 -18.65 38.97 -15.09
CA ALA A 102 -17.29 38.49 -15.37
C ALA A 102 -16.47 38.23 -14.09
N ALA A 103 -16.69 39.02 -13.02
CA ALA A 103 -16.04 38.79 -11.73
C ALA A 103 -16.57 37.53 -11.04
N ALA A 104 -17.90 37.32 -11.04
CA ALA A 104 -18.53 36.11 -10.51
C ALA A 104 -18.06 34.86 -11.25
N ALA A 105 -18.04 34.88 -12.59
CA ALA A 105 -17.55 33.77 -13.38
C ALA A 105 -16.08 33.40 -13.10
N ARG A 106 -15.24 34.39 -12.77
CA ARG A 106 -13.84 34.13 -12.34
C ARG A 106 -13.77 33.48 -10.97
N GLN A 107 -14.62 33.91 -10.03
CA GLN A 107 -14.71 33.31 -8.69
C GLN A 107 -15.20 31.86 -8.79
N ASP A 108 -16.26 31.61 -9.55
CA ASP A 108 -16.80 30.27 -9.78
C ASP A 108 -15.77 29.35 -10.44
N ALA A 109 -15.03 29.86 -11.43
CA ALA A 109 -13.94 29.11 -12.05
C ALA A 109 -12.81 28.80 -11.06
N GLY A 110 -12.47 29.73 -10.16
CA GLY A 110 -11.50 29.52 -9.09
C GLY A 110 -11.95 28.43 -8.13
N LEU A 111 -13.19 28.52 -7.64
CA LEU A 111 -13.78 27.51 -6.74
C LEU A 111 -13.91 26.14 -7.41
N ALA A 112 -14.18 26.08 -8.72
CA ALA A 112 -14.25 24.83 -9.46
C ALA A 112 -12.87 24.13 -9.57
N VAL A 113 -11.80 24.91 -9.76
CA VAL A 113 -10.42 24.38 -9.76
C VAL A 113 -10.04 23.90 -8.36
N GLU A 114 -10.35 24.66 -7.32
CA GLU A 114 -10.10 24.26 -5.93
C GLU A 114 -10.87 23.00 -5.56
N ASN A 115 -12.17 22.91 -5.88
CA ASN A 115 -12.96 21.70 -5.67
C ASN A 115 -12.36 20.49 -6.38
N ARG A 116 -11.92 20.65 -7.64
CA ARG A 116 -11.27 19.55 -8.37
C ARG A 116 -10.00 19.10 -7.66
N MET A 117 -9.15 20.04 -7.24
CA MET A 117 -7.92 19.73 -6.50
C MET A 117 -8.23 19.01 -5.18
N LEU A 118 -9.22 19.47 -4.41
CA LEU A 118 -9.63 18.84 -3.15
C LEU A 118 -10.19 17.43 -3.38
N LEU A 119 -10.97 17.23 -4.45
CA LEU A 119 -11.46 15.90 -4.82
C LEU A 119 -10.31 14.96 -5.21
N GLU A 120 -9.36 15.44 -6.01
CA GLU A 120 -8.15 14.68 -6.37
C GLU A 120 -7.36 14.29 -5.11
N GLN A 121 -7.11 15.24 -4.20
CA GLN A 121 -6.48 14.97 -2.90
C GLN A 121 -7.28 13.96 -2.07
N ASN A 122 -8.61 14.08 -2.01
CA ASN A 122 -9.46 13.14 -1.29
C ASN A 122 -9.35 11.72 -1.88
N THR A 123 -9.31 11.58 -3.20
CA THR A 123 -9.13 10.28 -3.85
C THR A 123 -7.75 9.68 -3.57
N ALA A 124 -6.68 10.50 -3.54
CA ALA A 124 -5.35 10.05 -3.18
C ALA A 124 -5.30 9.55 -1.73
N LEU A 125 -5.80 10.35 -0.79
CA LEU A 125 -5.86 9.97 0.63
C LEU A 125 -6.67 8.69 0.88
N ARG A 126 -7.76 8.47 0.13
CA ARG A 126 -8.52 7.21 0.22
C ARG A 126 -7.70 6.00 -0.22
N ARG A 127 -6.95 6.13 -1.32
CA ARG A 127 -6.05 5.06 -1.79
C ARG A 127 -4.95 4.78 -0.78
N ASP A 128 -4.34 5.81 -0.21
CA ASP A 128 -3.29 5.68 0.80
C ASP A 128 -3.84 4.99 2.07
N LEU A 129 -5.04 5.35 2.49
CA LEU A 129 -5.71 4.74 3.63
C LEU A 129 -6.04 3.26 3.35
N GLU A 130 -6.49 2.92 2.14
CA GLU A 130 -6.70 1.53 1.73
C GLU A 130 -5.39 0.74 1.71
N ALA A 131 -4.30 1.31 1.21
CA ALA A 131 -2.97 0.70 1.24
C ALA A 131 -2.46 0.48 2.68
N ALA A 132 -2.58 1.50 3.55
CA ALA A 132 -2.21 1.36 4.95
C ALA A 132 -3.05 0.27 5.66
N ARG A 133 -4.34 0.14 5.32
CA ARG A 133 -5.20 -0.93 5.84
C ARG A 133 -4.77 -2.32 5.35
N THR A 134 -4.37 -2.47 4.09
CA THR A 134 -3.87 -3.77 3.58
C THR A 134 -2.54 -4.13 4.22
N GLU A 135 -1.64 -3.17 4.38
CA GLU A 135 -0.37 -3.35 5.11
C GLU A 135 -0.60 -3.76 6.56
N LEU A 136 -1.49 -3.07 7.28
CA LEU A 136 -1.83 -3.41 8.66
C LEU A 136 -2.42 -4.83 8.77
N ARG A 137 -3.29 -5.23 7.83
CA ARG A 137 -3.79 -6.61 7.77
C ARG A 137 -2.66 -7.60 7.54
N ALA A 138 -1.74 -7.32 6.63
CA ALA A 138 -0.59 -8.18 6.34
C ALA A 138 0.37 -8.31 7.54
N VAL A 139 0.62 -7.22 8.27
CA VAL A 139 1.39 -7.23 9.52
C VAL A 139 0.67 -8.10 10.57
N ARG A 140 -0.63 -7.87 10.81
CA ARG A 140 -1.40 -8.66 11.79
C ARG A 140 -1.41 -10.15 11.46
N VAL A 141 -1.55 -10.53 10.18
CA VAL A 141 -1.49 -11.94 9.77
C VAL A 141 -0.10 -12.53 10.04
N ARG A 142 0.98 -11.78 9.76
CA ARG A 142 2.34 -12.22 10.08
C ARG A 142 2.56 -12.39 11.58
N ASP A 143 2.11 -11.44 12.39
CA ASP A 143 2.25 -11.49 13.86
C ASP A 143 1.48 -12.68 14.44
N LEU A 144 0.25 -12.94 13.96
CA LEU A 144 -0.53 -14.10 14.35
C LEU A 144 0.14 -15.42 13.93
N ALA A 145 0.68 -15.50 12.71
CA ALA A 145 1.40 -16.67 12.25
C ALA A 145 2.68 -16.93 13.06
N ALA A 146 3.41 -15.87 13.42
CA ALA A 146 4.59 -15.96 14.27
C ALA A 146 4.23 -16.43 15.69
N GLY A 147 3.12 -15.94 16.26
CA GLY A 147 2.59 -16.40 17.54
C GLY A 147 2.23 -17.88 17.52
N LEU A 148 1.47 -18.34 16.51
CA LEU A 148 1.10 -19.75 16.35
C LEU A 148 2.32 -20.66 16.18
N LEU A 149 3.34 -20.23 15.42
CA LEU A 149 4.59 -20.98 15.28
C LEU A 149 5.36 -21.07 16.60
N GLY A 150 5.39 -20.00 17.41
CA GLY A 150 5.99 -19.99 18.74
C GLY A 150 5.27 -20.93 19.72
N ASP A 151 3.94 -20.94 19.68
CA ASP A 151 3.12 -21.84 20.51
C ASP A 151 3.32 -23.30 20.10
N LEU A 152 3.37 -23.59 18.79
CA LEU A 152 3.69 -24.92 18.26
C LEU A 152 5.14 -25.35 18.57
N ALA A 153 6.09 -24.43 18.60
CA ALA A 153 7.45 -24.75 19.04
C ALA A 153 7.50 -25.14 20.54
N SER A 154 6.48 -24.75 21.31
CA SER A 154 6.36 -25.06 22.74
C SER A 154 5.58 -26.36 23.02
N THR A 155 4.84 -26.91 22.05
CA THR A 155 4.14 -28.20 22.19
C THR A 155 5.05 -29.41 22.41
N PRO A 156 6.22 -29.58 21.77
CA PRO A 156 7.07 -30.77 22.02
C PRO A 156 7.52 -30.89 23.47
N ASN A 157 7.68 -29.76 24.19
CA ASN A 157 8.01 -29.78 25.61
C ASN A 157 6.83 -30.28 26.47
N ARG A 158 5.59 -29.89 26.13
CA ARG A 158 4.38 -30.40 26.78
C ARG A 158 4.17 -31.89 26.51
N ASP A 159 4.47 -32.36 25.30
CA ASP A 159 4.36 -33.78 24.97
C ASP A 159 5.38 -34.61 25.77
N ALA A 160 6.60 -34.11 25.97
CA ALA A 160 7.61 -34.75 26.82
C ALA A 160 7.16 -34.84 28.30
N GLU A 161 6.54 -33.78 28.84
CA GLU A 161 5.97 -33.80 30.19
C GLU A 161 4.82 -34.82 30.32
N VAL A 162 3.94 -34.91 29.32
CA VAL A 162 2.83 -35.88 29.30
C VAL A 162 3.35 -37.32 29.24
N GLU A 163 4.37 -37.60 28.45
CA GLU A 163 4.98 -38.92 28.41
C GLU A 163 5.69 -39.29 29.72
N ALA A 164 6.33 -38.31 30.38
CA ALA A 164 6.90 -38.52 31.71
C ALA A 164 5.82 -38.92 32.73
N LEU A 165 4.70 -38.18 32.76
CA LEU A 165 3.56 -38.49 33.65
C LEU A 165 2.93 -39.85 33.33
N ARG A 166 2.89 -40.26 32.05
CA ARG A 166 2.44 -41.61 31.66
C ARG A 166 3.39 -42.68 32.20
N GLY A 167 4.70 -42.47 32.10
CA GLY A 167 5.72 -43.35 32.68
C GLY A 167 5.56 -43.49 34.20
N GLU A 168 5.40 -42.37 34.91
CA GLU A 168 5.15 -42.36 36.36
C GLU A 168 3.88 -43.13 36.75
N ARG A 169 2.78 -42.88 36.03
CA ARG A 169 1.51 -43.62 36.22
C ARG A 169 1.71 -45.12 36.03
N ASP A 170 2.37 -45.52 34.96
CA ASP A 170 2.55 -46.94 34.64
C ASP A 170 3.45 -47.63 35.67
N GLN A 171 4.46 -46.93 36.18
CA GLN A 171 5.30 -47.40 37.27
C GLN A 171 4.53 -47.52 38.59
N ALA A 172 3.67 -46.55 38.89
CA ALA A 172 2.77 -46.62 40.06
C ALA A 172 1.80 -47.81 39.94
N LEU A 173 1.18 -48.02 38.78
CA LEU A 173 0.31 -49.17 38.53
C LEU A 173 1.06 -50.50 38.67
N ALA A 174 2.31 -50.58 38.20
CA ALA A 174 3.13 -51.76 38.37
C ALA A 174 3.44 -52.02 39.86
N SER A 175 3.74 -50.98 40.64
CA SER A 175 3.95 -51.13 42.09
C SER A 175 2.69 -51.60 42.83
N VAL A 176 1.51 -51.07 42.47
CA VAL A 176 0.22 -51.50 43.05
C VAL A 176 -0.01 -52.98 42.76
N ARG A 177 0.16 -53.40 41.50
CA ARG A 177 0.03 -54.81 41.13
C ARG A 177 0.98 -55.72 41.91
N ARG A 178 2.22 -55.29 42.15
CA ARG A 178 3.17 -56.05 42.98
C ARG A 178 2.70 -56.14 44.44
N ALA A 179 2.31 -55.01 45.03
CA ALA A 179 1.78 -55.01 46.39
C ALA A 179 0.54 -55.90 46.53
N ASP A 180 -0.36 -55.90 45.55
CA ASP A 180 -1.52 -56.80 45.53
C ASP A 180 -1.10 -58.29 45.49
N THR A 181 -0.10 -58.65 44.69
CA THR A 181 0.42 -60.02 44.68
C THR A 181 1.07 -60.42 46.01
N GLU A 182 1.77 -59.49 46.67
CA GLU A 182 2.37 -59.72 47.99
C GLU A 182 1.29 -59.88 49.07
N LEU A 183 0.24 -59.05 49.04
CA LEU A 183 -0.91 -59.18 49.95
C LEU A 183 -1.64 -60.50 49.78
N LEU A 184 -1.84 -60.97 48.55
CA LEU A 184 -2.42 -62.29 48.28
C LEU A 184 -1.52 -63.42 48.82
N ALA A 185 -0.20 -63.31 48.67
CA ALA A 185 0.74 -64.28 49.22
C ALA A 185 0.68 -64.30 50.76
N LEU A 186 0.68 -63.14 51.41
CA LEU A 186 0.53 -63.00 52.86
C LEU A 186 -0.79 -63.59 53.36
N ARG A 187 -1.90 -63.31 52.66
CA ARG A 187 -3.22 -63.87 52.99
C ARG A 187 -3.20 -65.40 52.95
N ASN A 188 -2.58 -65.99 51.93
CA ASN A 188 -2.45 -67.45 51.82
C ASN A 188 -1.62 -68.03 52.98
N VAL A 189 -0.53 -67.38 53.38
CA VAL A 189 0.28 -67.79 54.54
C VAL A 189 -0.53 -67.72 55.83
N VAL A 190 -1.24 -66.60 56.07
CA VAL A 190 -2.10 -66.44 57.25
C VAL A 190 -3.18 -67.52 57.29
N GLN A 191 -3.83 -67.81 56.16
CA GLN A 191 -4.84 -68.88 56.09
C GLN A 191 -4.25 -70.25 56.44
N ARG A 192 -3.05 -70.59 55.94
CA ARG A 192 -2.35 -71.84 56.31
C ARG A 192 -2.02 -71.89 57.79
N LEU A 193 -1.44 -70.82 58.33
CA LEU A 193 -1.11 -70.72 59.76
C LEU A 193 -2.35 -70.80 60.64
N MET A 194 -3.47 -70.20 60.23
CA MET A 194 -4.75 -70.33 60.94
C MET A 194 -5.21 -71.79 60.98
N VAL A 195 -5.19 -72.50 59.85
CA VAL A 195 -5.55 -73.93 59.79
C VAL A 195 -4.62 -74.77 60.68
N GLU A 196 -3.31 -74.53 60.64
CA GLU A 196 -2.33 -75.20 61.49
C GLU A 196 -2.56 -74.91 62.98
N ASN A 197 -2.79 -73.66 63.36
CA ASN A 197 -3.11 -73.28 64.74
C ASN A 197 -4.41 -73.93 65.21
N THR A 198 -5.47 -73.95 64.39
CA THR A 198 -6.71 -74.66 64.74
C THR A 198 -6.47 -76.15 64.94
N ARG A 199 -5.62 -76.78 64.11
CA ARG A 199 -5.23 -78.19 64.27
C ARG A 199 -4.43 -78.44 65.56
N LEU A 200 -3.47 -77.59 65.89
CA LEU A 200 -2.65 -77.70 67.11
C LEU A 200 -3.47 -77.47 68.39
N LEU A 201 -4.35 -76.47 68.41
CA LEU A 201 -5.23 -76.20 69.54
C LEU A 201 -6.32 -77.27 69.71
N GLY A 202 -6.86 -77.80 68.61
CA GLY A 202 -7.85 -78.88 68.64
C GLY A 202 -7.28 -80.24 69.05
N SER A 203 -6.00 -80.51 68.77
CA SER A 203 -5.30 -81.71 69.24
C SER A 203 -4.82 -81.62 70.70
N GLY A 204 -4.80 -80.43 71.30
CA GLY A 204 -4.57 -80.22 72.73
C GLY A 204 -5.84 -80.38 73.60
N HIS A 205 -7.03 -80.54 73.00
CA HIS A 205 -8.31 -80.64 73.71
C HIS A 205 -8.99 -82.01 73.50
N GLN A 206 -8.20 -83.07 73.34
CA GLN A 206 -8.73 -84.44 73.48
C GLN A 206 -8.92 -84.68 74.99
N PRO A 207 -10.15 -84.71 75.53
CA PRO A 207 -10.35 -85.19 76.89
C PRO A 207 -9.91 -86.66 76.89
N SER A 208 -8.81 -86.93 77.59
CA SER A 208 -8.52 -88.27 78.07
C SER A 208 -9.55 -88.60 79.16
N ASP A 209 -10.74 -89.01 78.75
CA ASP A 209 -11.64 -89.75 79.63
C ASP A 209 -11.37 -91.24 79.41
N ASP A 210 -10.42 -91.70 80.22
CA ASP A 210 -10.26 -93.10 80.61
C ASP A 210 -11.47 -93.52 81.45
N SER A 211 -12.04 -94.66 81.06
CA SER A 211 -12.69 -95.72 81.89
C SER A 211 -13.86 -95.36 82.81
#